data_AF-Q3L8X8-F1
#
_entry.id   AF-Q3L8X8-F1
#
_cell.length_a   1.000
_cell.length_b   1.000
_cell.length_c   1.000
_cell.angle_alpha   90.00
_cell.angle_beta   90.00
_cell.angle_gamma   90.00
#
_symmetry.space_group_name_H-M   'P 1'
#
loop_
_entity.id
_entity.type
_entity.pdbx_description
1 polymer ?
#
loop_
_entity_poly.entity_id
_entity_poly.type
_entity_poly.pdbx_seq_one_letter_code
_entity_poly.pdbx_strand_id
1 'polypeptide(L)'
;MTLRLRMGELETLTTIHPLGLTEIGYRPDLTQAEAFARGRGVYKLNAENVLLEEELFVTNLEADILAVATITGVTKYRDRRAVEGRLVLDHERVGTKITVPHRSQNPVSYADENGGWQHSGAQARWIYVRALVDLADERIRLYDQEIRTAAASGLTDEDAAEAADQAMEAGPNAALIHPDGSWHLISSSNPSGAGLSETWAAQGYVDELRLEDLGDVDVDACRYMLTRAGAAAVLDSFPASEVEQPLLDAWSRKNEIEADRARQTAIMAAWWWSRRDEGLNTELVSILRPEGITLADINDADKINAALHSGSEIPELVDELVAWCTKASRTLS
;
A
#
# COMPACT_ATOMS: atom_id res chain seq x y z
N MET A 1 3.10 -14.83 -7.64
CA MET A 1 4.10 -13.83 -8.04
C MET A 1 3.44 -12.96 -9.11
N THR A 2 4.18 -12.10 -9.78
CA THR A 2 3.67 -11.24 -10.85
C THR A 2 4.46 -11.50 -12.13
N LEU A 3 3.74 -11.68 -13.24
CA LEU A 3 4.34 -11.74 -14.57
C LEU A 3 4.61 -10.32 -15.06
N ARG A 4 5.80 -10.07 -15.60
CA ARG A 4 6.17 -8.78 -16.20
C ARG A 4 6.50 -8.95 -17.67
N LEU A 5 5.94 -8.07 -18.49
CA LEU A 5 6.22 -7.97 -19.92
C LEU A 5 6.76 -6.57 -20.24
N ARG A 6 8.05 -6.50 -20.55
CA ARG A 6 8.72 -5.26 -20.95
C ARG A 6 8.51 -5.00 -22.43
N MET A 7 8.01 -3.81 -22.74
CA MET A 7 7.86 -3.31 -24.10
C MET A 7 9.23 -2.92 -24.68
N GLY A 8 9.43 -3.19 -25.97
CA GLY A 8 10.57 -2.71 -26.73
C GLY A 8 10.40 -1.27 -27.21
N GLU A 9 11.33 -0.82 -28.05
CA GLU A 9 11.20 0.44 -28.79
C GLU A 9 10.01 0.41 -29.75
N LEU A 10 9.45 1.59 -30.05
CA LEU A 10 8.34 1.72 -30.99
C LEU A 10 8.72 1.18 -32.37
N GLU A 11 7.89 0.28 -32.89
CA GLU A 11 8.05 -0.28 -34.24
C GLU A 11 6.70 -0.32 -34.96
N THR A 12 6.67 0.20 -36.18
CA THR A 12 5.53 0.04 -37.09
C THR A 12 5.66 -1.28 -37.85
N LEU A 13 4.61 -2.11 -37.79
CA LEU A 13 4.63 -3.42 -38.40
C LEU A 13 4.22 -3.35 -39.87
N THR A 14 5.08 -3.87 -40.75
CA THR A 14 4.82 -3.99 -42.19
C THR A 14 4.08 -5.29 -42.56
N THR A 15 3.95 -6.22 -41.61
CA THR A 15 3.29 -7.52 -41.76
C THR A 15 2.17 -7.69 -40.73
N ILE A 16 1.17 -8.52 -41.04
CA ILE A 16 0.03 -8.80 -40.14
C ILE A 16 0.54 -9.39 -38.81
N HIS A 17 0.39 -8.62 -37.72
CA HIS A 17 0.70 -9.10 -36.37
C HIS A 17 -0.32 -10.14 -35.91
N PRO A 18 0.06 -11.18 -35.16
CA PRO A 18 -0.88 -12.19 -34.67
C PRO A 18 -2.02 -11.63 -33.79
N LEU A 19 -1.80 -10.46 -33.17
CA LEU A 19 -2.81 -9.76 -32.37
C LEU A 19 -3.56 -8.66 -33.16
N GLY A 20 -3.38 -8.57 -34.47
CA GLY A 20 -4.01 -7.54 -35.31
C GLY A 20 -3.47 -6.11 -35.10
N LEU A 21 -2.32 -5.97 -34.45
CA LEU A 21 -1.68 -4.68 -34.20
C LEU A 21 -0.95 -4.17 -35.45
N THR A 22 -0.98 -2.85 -35.63
CA THR A 22 -0.20 -2.12 -36.65
C THR A 22 1.10 -1.54 -36.08
N GLU A 23 1.20 -1.42 -34.76
CA GLU A 23 2.35 -0.92 -34.03
C GLU A 23 2.58 -1.73 -32.76
N ILE A 24 3.85 -1.91 -32.38
CA ILE A 24 4.28 -2.50 -31.12
C ILE A 24 5.33 -1.61 -30.45
N GLY A 25 5.66 -1.92 -29.21
CA GLY A 25 6.65 -1.15 -28.46
C GLY A 25 6.10 0.14 -27.87
N TYR A 26 6.95 0.77 -27.05
CA TYR A 26 6.59 1.90 -26.20
C TYR A 26 6.75 3.23 -26.94
N ARG A 27 5.80 4.13 -26.71
CA ARG A 27 5.91 5.57 -26.97
C ARG A 27 5.34 6.35 -25.79
N PRO A 28 5.71 7.62 -25.62
CA PRO A 28 5.04 8.50 -24.68
C PRO A 28 3.51 8.55 -24.93
N ASP A 29 2.76 8.82 -23.88
CA ASP A 29 1.31 9.09 -23.92
C ASP A 29 0.42 7.90 -24.32
N LEU A 30 0.92 6.67 -24.20
CA LEU A 30 0.05 5.49 -24.33
C LEU A 30 -0.97 5.47 -23.18
N THR A 31 -2.23 5.27 -23.55
CA THR A 31 -3.26 4.89 -22.57
C THR A 31 -2.96 3.50 -22.00
N GLN A 32 -3.47 3.19 -20.81
CA GLN A 32 -3.29 1.84 -20.22
C GLN A 32 -3.81 0.73 -21.14
N ALA A 33 -4.89 0.99 -21.87
CA ALA A 33 -5.45 0.05 -22.85
C ALA A 33 -4.50 -0.19 -24.03
N GLU A 34 -3.91 0.86 -24.59
CA GLU A 34 -2.92 0.72 -25.65
C GLU A 34 -1.64 0.04 -25.15
N ALA A 35 -1.16 0.41 -23.96
CA ALA A 35 -0.01 -0.22 -23.34
C ALA A 35 -0.25 -1.73 -23.14
N PHE A 36 -1.40 -2.11 -22.59
CA PHE A 36 -1.77 -3.53 -22.45
C PHE A 36 -1.88 -4.25 -23.79
N ALA A 37 -2.58 -3.65 -24.77
CA ALA A 37 -2.77 -4.26 -26.08
C ALA A 37 -1.44 -4.49 -26.80
N ARG A 38 -0.52 -3.52 -26.76
CA ARG A 38 0.82 -3.59 -27.37
C ARG A 38 1.76 -4.49 -26.57
N GLY A 39 1.74 -4.39 -25.24
CA GLY A 39 2.70 -5.03 -24.35
C GLY A 39 2.40 -6.48 -24.01
N ARG A 40 1.15 -6.95 -24.12
CA ARG A 40 0.83 -8.38 -23.94
C ARG A 40 1.48 -9.27 -25.01
N GLY A 41 1.75 -8.68 -26.18
CA GLY A 41 2.63 -9.18 -27.25
C GLY A 41 2.49 -10.67 -27.60
N VAL A 42 3.50 -11.21 -28.27
CA VAL A 42 3.63 -12.66 -28.48
C VAL A 42 5.05 -13.08 -28.13
N TYR A 43 5.19 -13.75 -26.98
CA TYR A 43 6.46 -14.04 -26.35
C TYR A 43 6.72 -15.55 -26.29
N LYS A 44 7.99 -15.92 -26.10
CA LYS A 44 8.36 -17.30 -25.78
C LYS A 44 8.15 -17.53 -24.28
N LEU A 45 6.90 -17.85 -23.90
CA LEU A 45 6.45 -18.07 -22.52
C LEU A 45 6.26 -19.56 -22.23
N ASN A 46 6.33 -19.99 -20.98
CA ASN A 46 5.73 -21.25 -20.54
C ASN A 46 4.29 -20.98 -20.08
N ALA A 47 3.30 -21.65 -20.68
CA ALA A 47 1.89 -21.42 -20.34
C ALA A 47 1.56 -21.81 -18.90
N GLU A 48 2.15 -22.90 -18.39
CA GLU A 48 1.90 -23.36 -17.03
C GLU A 48 2.38 -22.32 -16.02
N ASN A 49 3.58 -21.79 -16.21
CA ASN A 49 4.11 -20.73 -15.33
C ASN A 49 3.26 -19.45 -15.39
N VAL A 50 2.81 -19.04 -16.58
CA VAL A 50 1.96 -17.85 -16.72
C VAL A 50 0.64 -18.03 -15.96
N LEU A 51 0.03 -19.22 -16.03
CA LEU A 51 -1.24 -19.50 -15.38
C LEU A 51 -1.14 -19.69 -13.85
N LEU A 52 0.07 -19.79 -13.30
CA LEU A 52 0.30 -19.73 -11.86
C LEU A 52 0.31 -18.29 -11.31
N GLU A 53 0.42 -17.30 -12.20
CA GLU A 53 0.42 -15.89 -11.81
C GLU A 53 -0.99 -15.30 -11.94
N GLU A 54 -1.33 -14.43 -11.00
CA GLU A 54 -2.62 -13.74 -10.98
C GLU A 54 -2.59 -12.45 -11.81
N GLU A 55 -1.44 -11.77 -11.82
CA GLU A 55 -1.28 -10.44 -12.40
C GLU A 55 -0.19 -10.37 -13.46
N LEU A 56 -0.48 -9.56 -14.48
CA LEU A 56 0.45 -9.17 -15.53
C LEU A 56 0.71 -7.66 -15.44
N PHE A 57 1.98 -7.29 -15.31
CA PHE A 57 2.48 -5.92 -15.44
C PHE A 57 3.10 -5.72 -16.83
N VAL A 58 2.66 -4.69 -17.54
CA VAL A 58 3.31 -4.21 -18.76
C VAL A 58 4.18 -3.01 -18.40
N THR A 59 5.45 -3.04 -18.80
CA THR A 59 6.41 -1.98 -18.46
C THR A 59 7.09 -1.36 -19.67
N ASN A 60 7.55 -0.12 -19.55
CA ASN A 60 8.46 0.48 -20.52
C ASN A 60 9.93 0.03 -20.29
N LEU A 61 10.86 0.56 -21.09
CA LEU A 61 12.29 0.26 -21.00
C LEU A 61 12.93 0.77 -19.70
N GLU A 62 12.36 1.80 -19.09
CA GLU A 62 12.78 2.42 -17.83
C GLU A 62 12.13 1.78 -16.59
N ALA A 63 11.42 0.67 -16.81
CA ALA A 63 10.73 -0.13 -15.82
C ALA A 63 9.56 0.57 -15.12
N ASP A 64 8.98 1.60 -15.73
CA ASP A 64 7.69 2.15 -15.32
C ASP A 64 6.57 1.20 -15.74
N ILE A 65 5.62 0.99 -14.84
CA ILE A 65 4.46 0.16 -15.04
C ILE A 65 3.40 0.99 -15.78
N LEU A 66 3.05 0.54 -16.98
CA LEU A 66 2.13 1.24 -17.89
C LEU A 66 0.71 0.67 -17.82
N ALA A 67 0.59 -0.63 -17.52
CA ALA A 67 -0.70 -1.29 -17.39
C ALA A 67 -0.58 -2.52 -16.49
N VAL A 68 -1.66 -2.82 -15.77
CA VAL A 68 -1.80 -4.02 -14.96
C VAL A 68 -3.07 -4.75 -15.37
N ALA A 69 -3.00 -6.07 -15.49
CA ALA A 69 -4.15 -6.89 -15.86
C ALA A 69 -4.21 -8.17 -15.01
N THR A 70 -5.42 -8.61 -14.67
CA THR A 70 -5.65 -9.96 -14.16
C THR A 70 -5.48 -10.95 -15.30
N ILE A 71 -4.64 -11.97 -15.13
CA ILE A 71 -4.42 -13.01 -16.13
C ILE A 71 -5.66 -13.91 -16.21
N THR A 72 -6.20 -14.10 -17.42
CA THR A 72 -7.38 -14.94 -17.66
C THR A 72 -7.09 -16.13 -18.56
N GLY A 73 -5.95 -16.15 -19.22
CA GLY A 73 -5.56 -17.25 -20.09
C GLY A 73 -4.31 -16.99 -20.91
N VAL A 74 -4.01 -17.92 -21.80
CA VAL A 74 -2.88 -17.83 -22.73
C VAL A 74 -3.30 -18.34 -24.10
N THR A 75 -3.08 -17.55 -25.14
CA THR A 75 -3.35 -17.93 -26.52
C THR A 75 -2.07 -18.32 -27.23
N LYS A 76 -2.05 -19.48 -27.91
CA LYS A 76 -0.88 -19.99 -28.63
C LYS A 76 -0.86 -19.48 -30.08
N TYR A 77 0.28 -18.94 -30.49
CA TYR A 77 0.59 -18.52 -31.85
C TYR A 77 1.90 -19.18 -32.31
N ARG A 78 1.80 -20.30 -33.05
CA ARG A 78 2.95 -21.15 -33.44
C ARG A 78 3.78 -21.60 -32.22
N ASP A 79 5.02 -21.13 -32.10
CA ASP A 79 5.96 -21.42 -31.00
C ASP A 79 5.94 -20.37 -29.88
N ARG A 80 5.11 -19.33 -30.02
CA ARG A 80 4.96 -18.24 -29.07
C ARG A 80 3.55 -18.17 -28.49
N ARG A 81 3.40 -17.36 -27.45
CA ARG A 81 2.18 -17.25 -26.65
C ARG A 81 1.90 -15.79 -26.33
N ALA A 82 0.63 -15.41 -26.39
CA ALA A 82 0.14 -14.12 -25.89
C ALA A 82 -0.60 -14.35 -24.58
N VAL A 83 -0.46 -13.42 -23.65
CA VAL A 83 -1.22 -13.46 -22.39
C VAL A 83 -2.58 -12.83 -22.64
N GLU A 84 -3.63 -13.55 -22.26
CA GLU A 84 -4.98 -12.98 -22.18
C GLU A 84 -5.21 -12.50 -20.76
N GLY A 85 -5.83 -11.33 -20.63
CA GLY A 85 -6.08 -10.74 -19.33
C GLY A 85 -7.16 -9.68 -19.41
N ARG A 86 -7.71 -9.37 -18.25
CA ARG A 86 -8.63 -8.27 -18.04
C ARG A 86 -7.86 -7.09 -17.46
N LEU A 87 -7.76 -6.02 -18.24
CA LEU A 87 -7.13 -4.78 -17.80
C LEU A 87 -7.79 -4.27 -16.51
N VAL A 88 -6.96 -3.98 -15.51
CA VAL A 88 -7.39 -3.29 -14.29
C VAL A 88 -7.12 -1.82 -14.50
N LEU A 89 -8.19 -1.10 -14.84
CA LEU A 89 -8.10 0.35 -15.03
C LEU A 89 -7.76 1.00 -13.70
N ASP A 90 -6.86 1.98 -13.78
CA ASP A 90 -6.47 2.77 -12.62
C ASP A 90 -5.87 1.91 -11.49
N HIS A 91 -5.09 0.90 -11.85
CA HIS A 91 -4.39 0.08 -10.86
C HIS A 91 -3.36 0.90 -10.07
N GLU A 92 -3.16 0.62 -8.78
CA GLU A 92 -2.28 1.37 -7.88
C GLU A 92 -0.82 1.45 -8.35
N ARG A 93 -0.38 0.47 -9.13
CA ARG A 93 0.99 0.39 -9.65
C ARG A 93 1.22 1.16 -10.95
N VAL A 94 0.16 1.59 -11.64
CA VAL A 94 0.35 2.27 -12.92
C VAL A 94 0.98 3.64 -12.68
N GLY A 95 2.06 3.93 -13.41
CA GLY A 95 2.87 5.14 -13.25
C GLY A 95 4.01 5.00 -12.24
N THR A 96 4.12 3.87 -11.52
CA THR A 96 5.24 3.60 -10.60
C THR A 96 6.31 2.75 -11.28
N LYS A 97 7.52 2.75 -10.72
CA LYS A 97 8.55 1.79 -11.12
C LYS A 97 8.30 0.42 -10.48
N ILE A 98 8.79 -0.63 -11.14
CA ILE A 98 8.89 -1.95 -10.51
C ILE A 98 9.76 -1.87 -9.25
N THR A 99 9.43 -2.62 -8.21
CA THR A 99 10.15 -2.56 -6.93
C THR A 99 11.28 -3.58 -6.87
N VAL A 100 11.09 -4.75 -7.50
CA VAL A 100 12.12 -5.80 -7.53
C VAL A 100 12.89 -5.72 -8.85
N PRO A 101 14.16 -5.24 -8.88
CA PRO A 101 14.90 -5.06 -10.12
C PRO A 101 15.14 -6.41 -10.80
N HIS A 102 14.85 -6.49 -12.10
CA HIS A 102 15.10 -7.69 -12.88
C HIS A 102 16.52 -7.70 -13.44
N ARG A 103 17.30 -8.74 -13.10
CA ARG A 103 18.72 -8.84 -13.52
C ARG A 103 18.91 -9.27 -14.98
N SER A 104 17.89 -9.84 -15.62
CA SER A 104 17.98 -10.32 -17.00
C SER A 104 17.43 -9.30 -17.99
N GLN A 105 18.00 -9.25 -19.19
CA GLN A 105 17.53 -8.39 -20.28
C GLN A 105 16.33 -9.00 -21.04
N ASN A 106 15.85 -10.17 -20.61
CA ASN A 106 14.67 -10.77 -21.22
C ASN A 106 13.44 -9.87 -21.03
N PRO A 107 12.60 -9.71 -22.06
CA PRO A 107 11.38 -8.93 -21.96
C PRO A 107 10.29 -9.60 -21.11
N VAL A 108 10.52 -10.84 -20.64
CA VAL A 108 9.61 -11.61 -19.80
C VAL A 108 10.30 -11.90 -18.48
N SER A 109 9.64 -11.64 -17.37
CA SER A 109 10.13 -12.00 -16.04
C SER A 109 9.02 -12.29 -15.03
N TYR A 110 9.39 -12.94 -13.93
CA TYR A 110 8.51 -13.27 -12.81
C TYR A 110 9.16 -12.73 -11.54
N ALA A 111 8.37 -12.07 -10.69
CA ALA A 111 8.88 -11.51 -9.43
C ALA A 111 7.79 -11.38 -8.39
N ASP A 112 8.17 -11.34 -7.12
CA ASP A 112 7.27 -10.99 -6.02
C ASP A 112 7.12 -9.47 -5.89
N GLU A 113 6.36 -8.87 -6.82
CA GLU A 113 6.09 -7.42 -6.81
C GLU A 113 5.21 -6.97 -5.65
N ASN A 114 4.44 -7.88 -5.09
CA ASN A 114 3.61 -7.58 -3.94
C ASN A 114 4.48 -7.44 -2.69
N GLY A 115 5.37 -8.41 -2.44
CA GLY A 115 6.32 -8.34 -1.34
C GLY A 115 7.26 -7.13 -1.40
N GLY A 116 7.69 -6.71 -2.60
CA GLY A 116 8.52 -5.51 -2.77
C GLY A 116 7.78 -4.18 -2.63
N TRP A 117 6.45 -4.18 -2.62
CA TRP A 117 5.63 -2.97 -2.56
C TRP A 117 4.97 -2.74 -1.24
N GLN A 118 4.52 -3.81 -0.60
CA GLN A 118 3.94 -3.73 0.72
C GLN A 118 4.93 -3.03 1.64
N HIS A 119 4.43 -1.97 2.28
CA HIS A 119 5.17 -1.09 3.16
C HIS A 119 6.36 -0.35 2.49
N SER A 120 6.29 -0.09 1.18
CA SER A 120 7.29 0.69 0.44
C SER A 120 6.94 2.17 0.33
N GLY A 121 7.93 3.04 0.12
CA GLY A 121 7.69 4.48 -0.10
C GLY A 121 6.79 4.74 -1.32
N ALA A 122 6.89 3.91 -2.36
CA ALA A 122 6.03 4.01 -3.52
C ALA A 122 4.56 3.67 -3.20
N GLN A 123 4.30 2.71 -2.31
CA GLN A 123 2.95 2.43 -1.81
C GLN A 123 2.45 3.58 -0.95
N ALA A 124 3.28 4.08 -0.04
CA ALA A 124 2.91 5.21 0.81
C ALA A 124 2.50 6.39 -0.07
N ARG A 125 3.36 6.79 -0.99
CA ARG A 125 3.09 7.84 -1.96
C ARG A 125 1.77 7.65 -2.71
N TRP A 126 1.48 6.44 -3.17
CA TRP A 126 0.22 6.15 -3.88
C TRP A 126 -1.01 6.39 -2.99
N ILE A 127 -0.95 6.02 -1.71
CA ILE A 127 -2.03 6.26 -0.74
C ILE A 127 -2.31 7.78 -0.64
N TYR A 128 -1.27 8.60 -0.51
CA TYR A 128 -1.42 10.06 -0.49
C TYR A 128 -1.96 10.62 -1.81
N VAL A 129 -1.49 10.11 -2.96
CA VAL A 129 -2.01 10.53 -4.27
C VAL A 129 -3.52 10.28 -4.36
N ARG A 130 -3.98 9.09 -3.98
CA ARG A 130 -5.42 8.75 -4.09
C ARG A 130 -6.23 9.54 -3.06
N ALA A 131 -5.70 9.79 -1.86
CA ALA A 131 -6.32 10.67 -0.89
C ALA A 131 -6.50 12.10 -1.42
N LEU A 132 -5.50 12.65 -2.12
CA LEU A 132 -5.60 13.96 -2.78
C LEU A 132 -6.62 13.98 -3.91
N VAL A 133 -6.64 12.95 -4.75
CA VAL A 133 -7.64 12.85 -5.85
C VAL A 133 -9.05 12.85 -5.26
N ASP A 134 -9.32 12.02 -4.25
CA ASP A 134 -10.63 11.92 -3.62
C ASP A 134 -11.02 13.24 -2.94
N LEU A 135 -10.06 13.91 -2.28
CA LEU A 135 -10.28 15.22 -1.65
C LEU A 135 -10.58 16.31 -2.68
N ALA A 136 -9.86 16.33 -3.81
CA ALA A 136 -10.08 17.28 -4.89
C ALA A 136 -11.42 17.05 -5.61
N ASP A 137 -11.79 15.79 -5.86
CA ASP A 137 -13.08 15.42 -6.47
C ASP A 137 -14.24 15.88 -5.60
N GLU A 138 -14.17 15.65 -4.30
CA GLU A 138 -15.22 16.07 -3.37
C GLU A 138 -15.35 17.61 -3.31
N ARG A 139 -14.24 18.36 -3.31
CA ARG A 139 -14.29 19.83 -3.36
C ARG A 139 -14.88 20.36 -4.65
N ILE A 140 -14.53 19.79 -5.80
CA ILE A 140 -15.12 20.17 -7.09
C ILE A 140 -16.61 19.84 -7.11
N ARG A 141 -17.01 18.68 -6.56
CA ARG A 141 -18.41 18.30 -6.46
C ARG A 141 -19.22 19.31 -5.65
N LEU A 142 -18.68 19.80 -4.54
CA LEU A 142 -19.29 20.85 -3.71
C LEU A 142 -19.37 22.18 -4.46
N TYR A 143 -18.28 22.61 -5.08
CA TYR A 143 -18.23 23.81 -5.90
C TYR A 143 -19.31 23.80 -6.99
N ASP A 144 -19.33 22.74 -7.80
CA ASP A 144 -20.30 22.58 -8.89
C ASP A 144 -21.75 22.50 -8.39
N GLN A 145 -21.96 21.95 -7.19
CA GLN A 145 -23.27 21.91 -6.55
C GLN A 145 -23.76 23.30 -6.16
N GLU A 146 -22.89 24.14 -5.59
CA GLU A 146 -23.24 25.51 -5.24
C GLU A 146 -23.46 26.39 -6.47
N ILE A 147 -22.62 26.29 -7.49
CA ILE A 147 -22.84 27.00 -8.77
C ILE A 147 -24.23 26.68 -9.34
N ARG A 148 -24.63 25.41 -9.35
CA ARG A 148 -25.98 25.01 -9.80
C ARG A 148 -27.09 25.57 -8.92
N THR A 149 -26.89 25.59 -7.61
CA THR A 149 -27.89 26.06 -6.63
C THR A 149 -28.07 27.58 -6.72
N ALA A 150 -26.97 28.32 -6.87
CA ALA A 150 -26.95 29.75 -7.06
C ALA A 150 -27.63 30.15 -8.38
N ALA A 151 -27.30 29.47 -9.48
CA ALA A 151 -27.95 29.68 -10.78
C ALA A 151 -29.46 29.41 -10.71
N ALA A 152 -29.90 28.37 -10.00
CA ALA A 152 -31.32 28.09 -9.78
C ALA A 152 -32.04 29.15 -8.93
N SER A 153 -31.30 29.87 -8.09
CA SER A 153 -31.80 30.97 -7.24
C SER A 153 -31.78 32.33 -7.94
N GLY A 154 -31.28 32.40 -9.19
CA GLY A 154 -31.16 33.64 -9.96
C GLY A 154 -30.07 34.58 -9.47
N LEU A 155 -29.06 34.06 -8.77
CA LEU A 155 -27.85 34.81 -8.42
C LEU A 155 -27.05 35.15 -9.68
N THR A 156 -26.24 36.20 -9.60
CA THR A 156 -25.28 36.52 -10.68
C THR A 156 -24.16 35.48 -10.70
N ASP A 157 -23.44 35.37 -11.82
CA ASP A 157 -22.30 34.45 -11.93
C ASP A 157 -21.20 34.77 -10.89
N GLU A 158 -21.03 36.06 -10.54
CA GLU A 158 -20.08 36.52 -9.52
C GLU A 158 -20.52 36.10 -8.11
N ASP A 159 -21.78 36.35 -7.75
CA ASP A 159 -22.32 35.92 -6.45
C ASP A 159 -22.34 34.38 -6.32
N ALA A 160 -22.57 33.68 -7.44
CA ALA A 160 -22.53 32.22 -7.49
C ALA A 160 -21.11 31.67 -7.24
N ALA A 161 -20.10 32.29 -7.85
CA ALA A 161 -18.70 31.93 -7.64
C ALA A 161 -18.29 32.19 -6.19
N GLU A 162 -18.63 33.34 -5.62
CA GLU A 162 -18.32 33.66 -4.22
C GLU A 162 -18.98 32.66 -3.24
N ALA A 163 -20.24 32.29 -3.48
CA ALA A 163 -20.93 31.28 -2.67
C ALA A 163 -20.27 29.89 -2.79
N ALA A 164 -19.81 29.52 -3.99
CA ALA A 164 -19.14 28.26 -4.22
C ALA A 164 -17.75 28.21 -3.57
N ASP A 165 -16.99 29.31 -3.59
CA ASP A 165 -15.71 29.44 -2.88
C ASP A 165 -15.91 29.29 -1.36
N GLN A 166 -16.90 29.97 -0.79
CA GLN A 166 -17.24 29.83 0.64
C GLN A 166 -17.63 28.39 1.02
N ALA A 167 -18.34 27.68 0.14
CA ALA A 167 -18.67 26.27 0.39
C ALA A 167 -17.45 25.36 0.28
N MET A 168 -16.51 25.66 -0.62
CA MET A 168 -15.23 24.96 -0.70
C MET A 168 -14.36 25.18 0.54
N GLU A 169 -14.45 26.32 1.21
CA GLU A 169 -13.79 26.58 2.50
C GLU A 169 -14.44 25.80 3.66
N ALA A 170 -15.77 25.64 3.61
CA ALA A 170 -16.54 24.92 4.64
C ALA A 170 -16.52 23.38 4.46
N GLY A 171 -16.21 22.91 3.25
CA GLY A 171 -16.13 21.50 2.88
C GLY A 171 -14.91 20.77 3.44
N PRO A 172 -14.67 19.51 3.03
CA PRO A 172 -13.48 18.79 3.43
C PRO A 172 -12.22 19.51 2.97
N ASN A 173 -11.28 19.71 3.90
CA ASN A 173 -10.01 20.41 3.66
C ASN A 173 -8.80 19.55 4.02
N ALA A 174 -9.02 18.35 4.56
CA ALA A 174 -7.96 17.40 4.87
C ALA A 174 -8.40 15.95 4.69
N ALA A 175 -7.42 15.06 4.56
CA ALA A 175 -7.60 13.62 4.57
C ALA A 175 -6.77 13.00 5.72
N LEU A 176 -7.43 12.22 6.58
CA LEU A 176 -6.76 11.42 7.61
C LEU A 176 -6.29 10.10 7.01
N ILE A 177 -5.01 9.78 7.13
CA ILE A 177 -4.41 8.56 6.57
C ILE A 177 -4.15 7.53 7.69
N HIS A 178 -4.59 6.30 7.47
CA HIS A 178 -4.44 5.19 8.40
C HIS A 178 -3.23 4.29 8.07
N PRO A 179 -2.71 3.53 9.06
CA PRO A 179 -1.62 2.60 8.85
C PRO A 179 -1.98 1.43 7.92
N ASP A 180 -3.25 1.16 7.64
CA ASP A 180 -3.65 0.14 6.66
C ASP A 180 -3.76 0.70 5.22
N GLY A 181 -3.50 2.00 5.05
CA GLY A 181 -3.61 2.71 3.78
C GLY A 181 -5.03 3.15 3.42
N SER A 182 -5.99 3.04 4.34
CA SER A 182 -7.29 3.68 4.20
C SER A 182 -7.23 5.17 4.58
N TRP A 183 -8.18 5.98 4.08
CA TRP A 183 -8.28 7.39 4.43
C TRP A 183 -9.70 7.90 4.44
N HIS A 184 -9.88 9.01 5.14
CA HIS A 184 -11.17 9.64 5.34
C HIS A 184 -11.04 11.15 5.24
N LEU A 185 -11.96 11.77 4.50
CA LEU A 185 -12.02 13.21 4.32
C LEU A 185 -12.63 13.85 5.57
N ILE A 186 -12.04 14.94 6.03
CA ILE A 186 -12.51 15.72 7.19
C ILE A 186 -12.58 17.21 6.83
N SER A 187 -13.47 17.95 7.49
CA SER A 187 -13.63 19.40 7.35
C SER A 187 -13.11 20.14 8.57
N SER A 188 -12.64 21.37 8.36
CA SER A 188 -12.21 22.31 9.41
C SER A 188 -13.32 22.61 10.43
N SER A 189 -14.58 22.53 10.00
CA SER A 189 -15.78 22.70 10.82
C SER A 189 -16.11 21.49 11.71
N ASN A 190 -15.48 20.34 11.46
CA ASN A 190 -15.57 19.14 12.29
C ASN A 190 -14.19 18.47 12.43
N PRO A 191 -13.22 19.14 13.07
CA PRO A 191 -11.82 18.73 13.11
C PRO A 191 -11.59 17.44 13.91
N SER A 192 -12.55 17.07 14.76
CA SER A 192 -12.53 15.82 15.54
C SER A 192 -13.28 14.68 14.86
N GLY A 193 -13.92 14.91 13.71
CA GLY A 193 -14.85 13.96 13.13
C GLY A 193 -15.92 13.56 14.15
N ALA A 194 -16.48 14.51 14.91
CA ALA A 194 -17.48 14.24 15.95
C ALA A 194 -18.71 13.54 15.34
N GLY A 195 -18.69 12.20 15.42
CA GLY A 195 -19.60 11.28 14.70
C GLY A 195 -18.90 10.00 14.22
N LEU A 196 -17.62 10.08 13.88
CA LEU A 196 -16.67 8.98 13.67
C LEU A 196 -16.10 8.56 15.03
N SER A 197 -16.95 7.92 15.83
CA SER A 197 -16.69 7.00 16.95
C SER A 197 -15.29 7.01 17.60
N GLU A 198 -15.26 7.05 18.94
CA GLU A 198 -14.10 6.78 19.82
C GLU A 198 -13.20 5.60 19.40
N THR A 199 -13.68 4.69 18.55
CA THR A 199 -12.88 3.62 17.92
C THR A 199 -11.76 4.11 17.00
N TRP A 200 -11.82 5.32 16.43
CA TRP A 200 -10.85 5.78 15.42
C TRP A 200 -9.62 6.43 16.04
N ALA A 201 -9.80 7.22 17.10
CA ALA A 201 -8.69 7.70 17.93
C ALA A 201 -7.96 6.53 18.64
N ALA A 202 -8.67 5.45 18.96
CA ALA A 202 -8.08 4.22 19.50
C ALA A 202 -7.31 3.38 18.46
N GLN A 203 -7.52 3.63 17.15
CA GLN A 203 -6.88 2.91 16.06
C GLN A 203 -5.62 3.59 15.50
N GLY A 204 -5.31 4.82 15.94
CA GLY A 204 -4.08 5.54 15.59
C GLY A 204 -4.00 5.91 14.11
N TYR A 205 -4.54 7.07 13.73
CA TYR A 205 -4.20 7.66 12.43
C TYR A 205 -2.72 8.06 12.44
N VAL A 206 -2.11 8.00 11.26
CA VAL A 206 -0.67 8.19 11.11
C VAL A 206 -0.36 9.61 10.71
N ASP A 207 -1.21 10.17 9.86
CA ASP A 207 -0.97 11.47 9.27
C ASP A 207 -2.27 12.18 8.87
N GLU A 208 -2.17 13.50 8.75
CA GLU A 208 -3.25 14.38 8.30
C GLU A 208 -2.73 15.20 7.12
N LEU A 209 -3.20 14.86 5.92
CA LEU A 209 -2.86 15.58 4.70
C LEU A 209 -3.85 16.73 4.52
N ARG A 210 -3.41 17.97 4.73
CA ARG A 210 -4.26 19.14 4.54
C ARG A 210 -3.98 19.85 3.22
N LEU A 211 -5.04 20.35 2.59
CA LEU A 211 -4.87 21.20 1.41
C LEU A 211 -4.18 22.52 1.72
N GLU A 212 -4.36 23.06 2.94
CA GLU A 212 -3.69 24.30 3.36
C GLU A 212 -2.16 24.18 3.37
N ASP A 213 -1.64 22.98 3.62
CA ASP A 213 -0.21 22.70 3.54
C ASP A 213 0.29 22.71 2.08
N LEU A 214 -0.62 22.54 1.12
CA LEU A 214 -0.36 22.62 -0.33
C LEU A 214 -0.39 24.07 -0.85
N GLY A 215 -0.71 25.03 0.00
CA GLY A 215 -0.86 26.45 -0.34
C GLY A 215 -2.31 26.85 -0.61
N ASP A 216 -2.49 27.92 -1.40
CA ASP A 216 -3.82 28.41 -1.77
C ASP A 216 -4.40 27.51 -2.87
N VAL A 217 -5.19 26.51 -2.44
CA VAL A 217 -5.80 25.51 -3.34
C VAL A 217 -7.20 25.96 -3.75
N ASP A 218 -7.27 26.62 -4.91
CA ASP A 218 -8.52 26.98 -5.57
C ASP A 218 -9.14 25.80 -6.36
N VAL A 219 -10.27 26.06 -7.04
CA VAL A 219 -10.97 25.07 -7.86
C VAL A 219 -10.15 24.56 -9.04
N ASP A 220 -9.27 25.39 -9.62
CA ASP A 220 -8.44 25.00 -10.76
C ASP A 220 -7.27 24.12 -10.33
N ALA A 221 -6.68 24.40 -9.17
CA ALA A 221 -5.73 23.50 -8.51
C ALA A 221 -6.39 22.14 -8.19
N CYS A 222 -7.63 22.13 -7.70
CA CYS A 222 -8.38 20.89 -7.52
C CYS A 222 -8.57 20.14 -8.84
N ARG A 223 -8.95 20.85 -9.93
CA ARG A 223 -9.14 20.22 -11.25
C ARG A 223 -7.87 19.60 -11.78
N TYR A 224 -6.72 20.22 -11.53
CA TYR A 224 -5.42 19.63 -11.84
C TYR A 224 -5.18 18.31 -11.07
N MET A 225 -5.51 18.30 -9.78
CA MET A 225 -5.37 17.14 -8.90
C MET A 225 -6.36 16.00 -9.15
N LEU A 226 -7.43 16.20 -9.94
CA LEU A 226 -8.33 15.10 -10.36
C LEU A 226 -7.61 13.98 -11.11
N THR A 227 -6.45 14.29 -11.69
CA THR A 227 -5.60 13.28 -12.30
C THR A 227 -4.54 12.81 -11.32
N ARG A 228 -4.23 11.51 -11.33
CA ARG A 228 -3.11 10.97 -10.54
C ARG A 228 -1.78 11.65 -10.84
N ALA A 229 -1.55 12.01 -12.11
CA ALA A 229 -0.34 12.73 -12.51
C ALA A 229 -0.30 14.13 -11.87
N GLY A 230 -1.43 14.84 -11.86
CA GLY A 230 -1.53 16.14 -11.20
C GLY A 230 -1.35 16.06 -9.69
N ALA A 231 -2.06 15.14 -9.02
CA ALA A 231 -1.90 14.90 -7.58
C ALA A 231 -0.46 14.45 -7.22
N ALA A 232 0.15 13.57 -8.00
CA ALA A 232 1.54 13.15 -7.80
C ALA A 232 2.53 14.31 -7.99
N ALA A 233 2.29 15.18 -8.98
CA ALA A 233 3.11 16.37 -9.22
C ALA A 233 2.98 17.40 -8.08
N VAL A 234 1.80 17.52 -7.46
CA VAL A 234 1.62 18.32 -6.24
C VAL A 234 2.41 17.70 -5.09
N LEU A 235 2.36 16.38 -4.89
CA LEU A 235 3.18 15.73 -3.86
C LEU A 235 4.69 15.82 -4.14
N ASP A 236 5.11 15.89 -5.39
CA ASP A 236 6.52 16.08 -5.77
C ASP A 236 7.09 17.44 -5.33
N SER A 237 6.25 18.43 -5.03
CA SER A 237 6.73 19.68 -4.44
C SER A 237 7.06 19.56 -2.94
N PHE A 238 6.72 18.43 -2.30
CA PHE A 238 7.00 18.16 -0.89
C PHE A 238 8.19 17.21 -0.75
N PRO A 239 9.02 17.40 0.28
CA PRO A 239 10.08 16.45 0.58
C PRO A 239 9.47 15.11 1.01
N ALA A 240 10.08 14.00 0.59
CA ALA A 240 9.60 12.65 0.92
C ALA A 240 9.48 12.39 2.45
N SER A 241 10.26 13.12 3.26
CA SER A 241 10.16 13.08 4.72
C SER A 241 8.82 13.57 5.28
N GLU A 242 8.09 14.40 4.53
CA GLU A 242 6.80 14.95 4.94
C GLU A 242 5.63 14.12 4.42
N VAL A 243 5.81 13.40 3.31
CA VAL A 243 4.71 12.63 2.67
C VAL A 243 4.83 11.12 2.91
N GLU A 244 6.01 10.53 2.75
CA GLU A 244 6.16 9.07 2.78
C GLU A 244 6.55 8.56 4.16
N GLN A 245 7.43 9.30 4.85
CA GLN A 245 8.04 8.86 6.11
C GLN A 245 7.03 8.62 7.25
N PRO A 246 5.98 9.43 7.46
CA PRO A 246 5.01 9.17 8.52
C PRO A 246 4.41 7.76 8.42
N LEU A 247 4.00 7.36 7.21
CA LEU A 247 3.40 6.06 6.97
C LEU A 247 4.41 4.91 7.05
N LEU A 248 5.62 5.12 6.55
CA LEU A 248 6.72 4.16 6.70
C LEU A 248 7.07 3.89 8.18
N ASP A 249 7.10 4.93 9.00
CA ASP A 249 7.34 4.83 10.44
C ASP A 249 6.21 4.06 11.13
N ALA A 250 4.96 4.36 10.78
CA ALA A 250 3.81 3.66 11.34
C ALA A 250 3.79 2.17 10.97
N TRP A 251 4.10 1.83 9.72
CA TRP A 251 4.24 0.44 9.30
C TRP A 251 5.38 -0.26 10.04
N SER A 252 6.51 0.41 10.23
CA SER A 252 7.64 -0.13 10.98
C SER A 252 7.25 -0.41 12.44
N ARG A 253 6.61 0.55 13.12
CA ARG A 253 6.11 0.37 14.50
C ARG A 253 5.09 -0.76 14.60
N LYS A 254 4.16 -0.85 13.64
CA LYS A 254 3.16 -1.93 13.60
C LYS A 254 3.83 -3.29 13.48
N ASN A 255 4.80 -3.43 12.58
CA ASN A 255 5.57 -4.66 12.40
C ASN A 255 6.35 -5.03 13.67
N GLU A 256 6.93 -4.05 14.37
CA GLU A 256 7.60 -4.27 15.66
C GLU A 256 6.62 -4.79 16.73
N ILE A 257 5.45 -4.17 16.86
CA ILE A 257 4.41 -4.59 17.81
C ILE A 257 3.89 -6.00 17.48
N GLU A 258 3.66 -6.30 16.20
CA GLU A 258 3.21 -7.63 15.77
C GLU A 258 4.29 -8.69 15.99
N ALA A 259 5.55 -8.36 15.72
CA ALA A 259 6.69 -9.25 16.00
C ALA A 259 6.83 -9.51 17.50
N ASP A 260 6.68 -8.49 18.35
CA ASP A 260 6.71 -8.63 19.80
C ASP A 260 5.55 -9.51 20.31
N ARG A 261 4.32 -9.27 19.86
CA ARG A 261 3.16 -10.13 20.17
C ARG A 261 3.35 -11.57 19.73
N ALA A 262 3.93 -11.80 18.56
CA ALA A 262 4.24 -13.14 18.06
C ALA A 262 5.28 -13.85 18.95
N ARG A 263 6.32 -13.13 19.40
CA ARG A 263 7.31 -13.64 20.36
C ARG A 263 6.67 -13.96 21.70
N GLN A 264 5.88 -13.06 22.27
CA GLN A 264 5.16 -13.28 23.52
C GLN A 264 4.24 -14.52 23.42
N THR A 265 3.50 -14.65 22.32
CA THR A 265 2.63 -15.81 22.06
C THR A 265 3.43 -17.11 22.00
N ALA A 266 4.57 -17.12 21.31
CA ALA A 266 5.45 -18.29 21.23
C ALA A 266 6.02 -18.67 22.60
N ILE A 267 6.42 -17.68 23.41
CA ILE A 267 6.93 -17.90 24.76
C ILE A 267 5.85 -18.45 25.69
N MET A 268 4.64 -17.86 25.66
CA MET A 268 3.50 -18.37 26.42
C MET A 268 3.15 -19.80 26.02
N ALA A 269 3.16 -20.11 24.72
CA ALA A 269 2.92 -21.46 24.25
C ALA A 269 4.00 -22.42 24.79
N ALA A 270 5.28 -22.11 24.60
CA ALA A 270 6.38 -22.95 25.08
C ALA A 270 6.32 -23.18 26.60
N TRP A 271 6.02 -22.15 27.39
CA TRP A 271 5.77 -22.28 28.83
C TRP A 271 4.60 -23.20 29.15
N TRP A 272 3.47 -23.04 28.45
CA TRP A 272 2.30 -23.88 28.68
C TRP A 272 2.61 -25.37 28.46
N TRP A 273 3.42 -25.67 27.43
CA TRP A 273 3.90 -27.03 27.15
C TRP A 273 4.97 -27.51 28.14
N SER A 274 5.86 -26.64 28.61
CA SER A 274 6.95 -26.99 29.52
C SER A 274 6.52 -27.15 30.97
N ARG A 275 5.30 -26.76 31.34
CA ARG A 275 4.79 -26.82 32.74
C ARG A 275 4.97 -28.17 33.43
N ARG A 276 5.08 -29.26 32.67
CA ARG A 276 5.27 -30.63 33.20
C ARG A 276 6.73 -31.09 33.23
N ASP A 277 7.66 -30.26 32.76
CA ASP A 277 9.10 -30.53 32.73
C ASP A 277 9.83 -29.63 33.75
N GLU A 278 10.33 -30.25 34.81
CA GLU A 278 11.01 -29.56 35.90
C GLU A 278 12.33 -28.88 35.47
N GLY A 279 13.01 -29.46 34.47
CA GLY A 279 14.25 -28.92 33.92
C GLY A 279 14.01 -27.63 33.13
N LEU A 280 13.02 -27.65 32.23
CA LEU A 280 12.62 -26.48 31.46
C LEU A 280 12.04 -25.36 32.36
N ASN A 281 11.28 -25.72 33.40
CA ASN A 281 10.76 -24.77 34.38
C ASN A 281 11.88 -24.09 35.18
N THR A 282 12.91 -24.85 35.58
CA THR A 282 14.07 -24.29 36.30
C THR A 282 14.87 -23.32 35.42
N GLU A 283 15.06 -23.66 34.16
CA GLU A 283 15.73 -22.80 33.17
C GLU A 283 14.95 -21.50 32.95
N LEU A 284 13.63 -21.59 32.73
CA LEU A 284 12.77 -20.42 32.55
C LEU A 284 12.77 -19.50 33.78
N VAL A 285 12.69 -20.06 34.99
CA VAL A 285 12.76 -19.26 36.23
C VAL A 285 14.14 -18.62 36.41
N SER A 286 15.22 -19.24 35.91
CA SER A 286 16.53 -18.60 35.95
C SER A 286 16.60 -17.35 35.08
N ILE A 287 15.94 -17.41 33.91
CA ILE A 287 15.84 -16.30 32.94
C ILE A 287 14.95 -15.18 33.51
N LEU A 288 13.78 -15.51 34.08
CA LEU A 288 12.82 -14.54 34.61
C LEU A 288 13.09 -14.09 36.06
N ARG A 289 14.17 -14.56 36.70
CA ARG A 289 14.52 -14.17 38.08
C ARG A 289 14.68 -12.66 38.28
N PRO A 290 15.26 -11.88 37.35
CA PRO A 290 15.35 -10.43 37.47
C PRO A 290 13.99 -9.74 37.61
N GLU A 291 12.94 -10.33 37.01
CA GLU A 291 11.55 -9.87 37.08
C GLU A 291 10.82 -10.37 38.35
N GLY A 292 11.55 -10.95 39.30
CA GLY A 292 11.00 -11.44 40.57
C GLY A 292 10.24 -12.77 40.48
N ILE A 293 10.33 -13.47 39.35
CA ILE A 293 9.69 -14.79 39.17
C ILE A 293 10.46 -15.88 39.92
N THR A 294 9.73 -16.71 40.65
CA THR A 294 10.26 -17.89 41.35
C THR A 294 9.61 -19.18 40.85
N LEU A 295 10.16 -20.35 41.24
CA LEU A 295 9.55 -21.65 40.95
C LEU A 295 8.13 -21.79 41.51
N ALA A 296 7.78 -21.05 42.57
CA ALA A 296 6.42 -21.05 43.11
C ALA A 296 5.42 -20.34 42.19
N ASP A 297 5.89 -19.41 41.35
CA ASP A 297 5.07 -18.61 40.44
C ASP A 297 4.85 -19.29 39.09
N ILE A 298 5.50 -20.43 38.81
CA ILE A 298 5.48 -21.09 37.49
C ILE A 298 4.08 -21.52 37.01
N ASN A 299 3.13 -21.66 37.93
CA ASN A 299 1.74 -22.00 37.63
C ASN A 299 0.81 -20.78 37.57
N ASP A 300 1.30 -19.59 37.94
CA ASP A 300 0.55 -18.34 37.96
C ASP A 300 0.69 -17.65 36.58
N ALA A 301 -0.33 -17.82 35.75
CA ALA A 301 -0.32 -17.30 34.38
C ALA A 301 -0.24 -15.77 34.33
N ASP A 302 -0.88 -15.10 35.27
CA ASP A 302 -0.96 -13.64 35.28
C ASP A 302 0.40 -13.04 35.68
N LYS A 303 1.09 -13.64 36.65
CA LYS A 303 2.46 -13.23 37.02
C LYS A 303 3.47 -13.50 35.92
N ILE A 304 3.43 -14.68 35.29
CA ILE A 304 4.32 -14.99 34.17
C ILE A 304 4.06 -14.05 33.01
N ASN A 305 2.79 -13.78 32.68
CA ASN A 305 2.44 -12.85 31.62
C ASN A 305 2.93 -11.42 31.95
N ALA A 306 2.73 -10.95 33.18
CA ALA A 306 3.22 -9.64 33.62
C ALA A 306 4.75 -9.52 33.53
N ALA A 307 5.49 -10.55 33.97
CA ALA A 307 6.95 -10.57 33.89
C ALA A 307 7.48 -10.66 32.46
N LEU A 308 6.74 -11.31 31.55
CA LEU A 308 7.07 -11.32 30.12
C LEU A 308 6.83 -9.96 29.48
N HIS A 309 5.77 -9.25 29.88
CA HIS A 309 5.47 -7.90 29.40
C HIS A 309 6.46 -6.85 29.94
N SER A 310 6.86 -6.94 31.21
CA SER A 310 7.93 -6.06 31.75
C SER A 310 9.29 -6.42 31.15
N GLY A 311 9.56 -7.71 30.98
CA GLY A 311 10.78 -8.21 30.38
C GLY A 311 10.94 -7.94 28.89
N SER A 312 9.85 -7.74 28.13
CA SER A 312 9.90 -7.35 26.71
C SER A 312 10.49 -5.95 26.48
N GLU A 313 10.60 -5.13 27.52
CA GLU A 313 11.34 -3.87 27.47
C GLU A 313 12.87 -4.07 27.58
N ILE A 314 13.34 -5.30 27.82
CA ILE A 314 14.75 -5.68 27.95
C ILE A 314 15.13 -6.62 26.79
N PRO A 315 15.78 -6.13 25.72
CA PRO A 315 16.09 -6.93 24.53
C PRO A 315 16.85 -8.23 24.82
N GLU A 316 17.80 -8.22 25.77
CA GLU A 316 18.59 -9.39 26.14
C GLU A 316 17.73 -10.51 26.75
N LEU A 317 16.71 -10.15 27.53
CA LEU A 317 15.80 -11.10 28.15
C LEU A 317 14.90 -11.78 27.12
N VAL A 318 14.46 -11.03 26.11
CA VAL A 318 13.67 -11.57 24.99
C VAL A 318 14.48 -12.59 24.19
N ASP A 319 15.74 -12.31 23.88
CA ASP A 319 16.62 -13.23 23.14
C ASP A 319 16.86 -14.54 23.92
N GLU A 320 17.07 -14.46 25.23
CA GLU A 320 17.20 -15.63 26.09
C GLU A 320 15.91 -16.48 26.13
N LEU A 321 14.74 -15.83 26.20
CA LEU A 321 13.44 -16.52 26.18
C LEU A 321 13.16 -17.19 24.83
N VAL A 322 13.49 -16.54 23.71
CA VAL A 322 13.36 -17.12 22.36
C VAL A 322 14.30 -18.32 22.18
N ALA A 323 15.54 -18.21 22.68
CA ALA A 323 16.49 -19.32 22.67
C ALA A 323 15.97 -20.51 23.52
N TRP A 324 15.42 -20.23 24.69
CA TRP A 324 14.77 -21.23 25.54
C TRP A 324 13.58 -21.90 24.84
N CYS A 325 12.70 -21.13 24.18
CA CYS A 325 11.57 -21.68 23.40
C CYS A 325 12.02 -22.62 22.28
N THR A 326 13.08 -22.22 21.55
CA THR A 326 13.66 -23.01 20.47
C THR A 326 14.25 -24.32 20.98
N LYS A 327 14.83 -24.30 22.19
CA LYS A 327 15.34 -25.50 22.88
C LYS A 327 14.21 -26.40 23.37
N ALA A 328 13.21 -25.82 24.05
CA ALA A 328 12.04 -26.53 24.57
C ALA A 328 11.28 -27.26 23.45
N SER A 329 11.07 -26.60 22.30
CA SER A 329 10.36 -27.21 21.16
C SER A 329 11.08 -28.44 20.59
N ARG A 330 12.42 -28.45 20.59
CA ARG A 330 13.22 -29.62 20.17
C ARG A 330 13.19 -30.78 21.17
N THR A 331 13.05 -30.48 22.46
CA THR A 331 12.95 -31.50 23.51
C THR A 331 11.58 -32.18 23.50
N LEU A 332 10.56 -31.47 23.02
CA LEU A 332 9.17 -31.93 23.01
C LEU A 332 8.74 -32.63 21.70
N SER A 333 9.56 -32.55 20.64
CA SER A 333 9.34 -33.19 19.32
C SER A 333 9.93 -34.59 19.23
#